data_AF-A0A4Y7LG53-F1
#
_entry.id   AF-A0A4Y7LG53-F1
#
_cell.length_a   1.000
_cell.length_b   1.000
_cell.length_c   1.000
_cell.angle_alpha   90.00
_cell.angle_beta   90.00
_cell.angle_gamma   90.00
#
_symmetry.space_group_name_H-M   'P 1'
#
loop_
_entity.id
_entity.type
_entity.pdbx_description
1 polymer ?
#
loop_
_entity_poly.entity_id
_entity_poly.type
_entity_poly.pdbx_seq_one_letter_code
_entity_poly.pdbx_strand_id
1 'polypeptide(L)' 'MSGLLEIVLVDAQGLPKSDLIGKMDPYVTIQYKNQKLRSSVAKVDIDESTMAAWPDRIVGEWNSDTLV' A
#
# COMPACT_ATOMS: atom_id res chain seq x y z
N MET A 1 20.38 7.38 14.14
CA MET A 1 20.91 6.37 13.19
C MET A 1 19.84 6.12 12.14
N SER A 2 20.20 6.12 10.86
CA SER A 2 19.27 5.84 9.76
C SER A 2 19.41 4.39 9.30
N GLY A 3 18.29 3.76 8.95
CA GLY A 3 18.25 2.40 8.40
C GLY A 3 17.44 2.36 7.12
N LEU A 4 17.79 1.44 6.23
CA LEU A 4 16.99 1.17 5.03
C LEU A 4 15.91 0.14 5.37
N LEU A 5 14.65 0.45 5.05
CA LEU A 5 13.57 -0.53 5.08
C LEU A 5 12.93 -0.57 3.69
N GLU A 6 13.06 -1.74 3.08
CA GLU A 6 12.47 -2.11 1.80
C GLU A 6 11.18 -2.88 2.04
N ILE A 7 10.10 -2.39 1.43
CA ILE A 7 8.76 -2.99 1.55
C ILE A 7 8.33 -3.43 0.16
N VAL A 8 8.06 -4.73 0.02
CA VAL A 8 7.52 -5.34 -1.19
C VAL A 8 6.03 -5.57 -0.96
N LEU A 9 5.18 -4.85 -1.66
CA LEU A 9 3.76 -5.20 -1.73
C LEU A 9 3.60 -6.32 -2.75
N VAL A 10 2.90 -7.39 -2.36
CA VAL A 10 2.65 -8.55 -3.22
C VAL A 10 1.19 -8.53 -3.68
N ASP A 11 0.28 -8.92 -2.80
CA ASP A 11 -1.16 -8.93 -3.05
C ASP A 11 -1.98 -8.62 -1.79
N ALA A 12 -3.27 -8.41 -1.99
CA ALA A 12 -4.29 -8.40 -0.95
C ALA A 12 -5.53 -9.13 -1.45
N GLN A 13 -6.20 -9.84 -0.55
CA GLN A 13 -7.40 -10.63 -0.86
C GLN A 13 -8.49 -10.34 0.17
N GLY A 14 -9.75 -10.57 -0.20
CA GLY A 14 -10.89 -10.36 0.70
C GLY A 14 -11.18 -8.88 0.98
N LEU A 15 -10.79 -7.98 0.08
CA LEU A 15 -11.08 -6.56 0.24
C LEU A 15 -12.61 -6.32 0.23
N PRO A 16 -13.16 -5.61 1.22
CA PRO A 16 -14.61 -5.41 1.32
C PRO A 16 -15.07 -4.53 0.17
N LYS A 17 -16.06 -4.99 -0.61
CA LYS A 17 -16.69 -4.18 -1.65
C LYS A 17 -17.34 -2.95 -1.01
N SER A 18 -16.64 -1.82 -0.99
CA SER A 18 -17.16 -0.58 -0.41
C SER A 18 -18.18 0.09 -1.33
N ASP A 19 -18.09 -0.20 -2.63
CA ASP A 19 -18.84 0.54 -3.64
C ASP A 19 -20.01 -0.31 -4.17
N LEU A 20 -21.22 0.20 -3.99
CA LEU A 20 -22.44 -0.33 -4.60
C LEU A 20 -22.46 -0.09 -6.13
N ILE A 21 -21.69 0.88 -6.62
CA ILE A 21 -21.58 1.28 -8.02
C ILE A 21 -20.12 1.66 -8.29
N GLY A 22 -19.38 0.82 -9.02
CA GLY A 22 -17.98 1.07 -9.39
C GLY A 22 -17.02 -0.05 -8.98
N LYS A 23 -15.82 -0.04 -9.58
CA LYS A 23 -14.72 -0.96 -9.25
C LYS A 23 -13.87 -0.30 -8.16
N MET A 24 -13.49 -1.06 -7.15
CA MET A 24 -12.63 -0.58 -6.06
C MET A 24 -11.24 -0.18 -6.58
N ASP A 25 -10.70 0.92 -6.04
CA ASP A 25 -9.34 1.41 -6.29
C ASP A 25 -8.43 1.21 -5.06
N PRO A 26 -7.96 -0.02 -4.79
CA PRO A 26 -7.19 -0.33 -3.58
C PRO A 26 -5.80 0.29 -3.59
N TYR A 27 -5.36 0.80 -2.45
CA TYR A 27 -4.01 1.29 -2.22
C TYR A 27 -3.60 1.03 -0.76
N VAL A 28 -2.30 1.01 -0.49
CA VAL A 28 -1.75 0.86 0.86
C VAL A 28 -1.11 2.15 1.31
N THR A 29 -1.28 2.46 2.59
CA THR A 29 -0.50 3.47 3.30
C THR A 29 0.43 2.78 4.27
N ILE A 30 1.72 3.10 4.19
CA ILE A 30 2.73 2.68 5.16
C ILE A 30 3.06 3.90 6.00
N GLN A 31 2.95 3.77 7.32
CA GLN A 31 3.31 4.83 8.25
C GLN A 31 4.32 4.32 9.27
N TYR A 32 5.41 5.07 9.44
CA TYR A 32 6.38 4.87 10.49
C TYR A 32 6.71 6.23 11.11
N LYS A 33 6.34 6.39 12.39
CA LYS A 33 6.38 7.68 13.08
C LYS A 33 5.68 8.77 12.26
N ASN A 34 6.41 9.83 11.91
CA ASN A 34 5.92 10.99 11.17
C ASN A 34 6.08 10.83 9.65
N GLN A 35 6.62 9.70 9.18
CA GLN A 35 6.79 9.42 7.76
C GLN A 35 5.62 8.56 7.26
N LYS A 36 5.02 8.99 6.14
CA LYS A 36 3.89 8.31 5.50
C LYS A 36 4.18 8.16 4.01
N LEU A 37 4.06 6.93 3.53
CA LEU A 37 4.20 6.56 2.13
C LEU A 37 2.89 5.95 1.65
N ARG A 38 2.53 6.22 0.40
CA ARG A 38 1.35 5.67 -0.25
C ARG A 38 1.79 4.90 -1.49
N SER A 39 1.24 3.71 -1.68
CA SER A 39 1.43 2.97 -2.93
C SER A 39 0.66 3.61 -4.07
N SER A 40 0.96 3.21 -5.31
CA SER A 40 0.03 3.39 -6.41
C SER A 40 -1.27 2.59 -6.16
N VAL A 41 -2.30 2.88 -6.96
CA VAL A 41 -3.50 2.03 -6.99
C VAL A 41 -3.15 0.67 -7.57
N ALA A 42 -3.60 -0.40 -6.92
CA ALA A 42 -3.33 -1.77 -7.36
C ALA A 42 -4.09 -2.09 -8.65
N LYS A 43 -3.58 -3.09 -9.37
CA LYS A 43 -4.36 -3.71 -10.44
C LYS A 43 -5.38 -4.66 -9.80
N VAL A 44 -6.63 -4.50 -10.18
CA VAL A 44 -7.76 -5.34 -9.76
C VAL A 44 -8.36 -5.92 -11.04
N ASP A 45 -8.73 -7.19 -11.05
CA ASP A 45 -9.46 -7.78 -12.17
C ASP A 45 -10.96 -7.53 -12.04
N ILE A 46 -11.65 -7.42 -13.18
CA ILE A 46 -13.06 -6.98 -13.22
C ILE A 46 -13.97 -7.98 -12.51
N ASP A 47 -13.64 -9.27 -12.61
CA ASP A 47 -14.43 -10.36 -12.03
C ASP A 47 -14.03 -10.65 -10.56
N GLU A 48 -12.80 -10.31 -10.18
CA GLU A 48 -12.21 -10.58 -8.86
C GLU A 48 -11.95 -9.29 -8.08
N SER A 49 -13.00 -8.46 -7.94
CA SER A 49 -13.00 -7.17 -7.21
C SER A 49 -12.60 -7.22 -5.72
N THR A 50 -12.20 -8.39 -5.20
CA THR A 50 -11.68 -8.57 -3.83
C THR A 50 -10.18 -8.84 -3.80
N MET A 51 -9.53 -8.97 -4.96
CA MET A 51 -8.11 -9.23 -5.13
C MET A 51 -7.40 -8.02 -5.72
N ALA A 52 -6.23 -7.71 -5.18
CA ALA A 52 -5.43 -6.57 -5.58
C ALA A 52 -3.97 -7.00 -5.65
N ALA A 53 -3.29 -6.73 -6.76
CA ALA A 53 -1.86 -6.97 -6.92
C ALA A 53 -1.13 -5.66 -7.20
N TRP A 54 -0.03 -5.44 -6.49
CA TRP A 54 0.84 -4.29 -6.72
C TRP A 54 2.11 -4.72 -7.43
N PRO A 55 2.51 -4.04 -8.51
CA PRO A 55 3.86 -4.21 -9.06
C PRO A 55 4.92 -3.42 -8.26
N ASP A 56 4.50 -2.67 -7.24
CA ASP A 56 5.30 -1.63 -6.60
C ASP A 56 6.19 -2.18 -5.49
N ARG A 57 7.45 -1.73 -5.51
CA ARG A 57 8.41 -1.88 -4.43
C ARG A 57 8.65 -0.52 -3.79
N ILE A 58 8.27 -0.38 -2.53
CA ILE A 58 8.40 0.89 -1.79
C ILE A 58 9.67 0.79 -0.94
N VAL A 59 10.71 1.51 -1.35
CA VAL A 59 11.96 1.62 -0.60
C VAL A 59 12.00 3.00 0.04
N GLY A 60 12.19 3.04 1.37
CA GLY A 60 12.37 4.30 2.11
C GLY A 60 13.65 4.27 2.93
N GLU A 61 14.29 5.43 3.07
CA GLU A 61 15.26 5.68 4.13
C GLU A 61 14.50 6.09 5.39
N TRP A 62 14.54 5.25 6.42
CA TRP A 62 13.76 5.47 7.63
C TRP A 62 14.68 5.89 8.78
N ASN A 63 14.52 7.13 9.19
CA ASN A 63 15.34 7.72 10.24
C ASN A 63 14.73 7.48 11.63
N SER A 64 15.58 7.12 12.60
CA SER A 64 15.17 7.07 14.02
C SER A 64 14.72 8.43 14.55
N ASP A 65 15.17 9.52 13.93
CA ASP A 65 15.19 10.86 14.53
C ASP A 65 14.08 11.80 14.01
N THR A 66 13.02 11.27 13.40
CA THR A 66 11.79 12.06 13.22
C THR A 66 11.07 12.16 14.57
N LEU A 67 11.57 13.07 15.40
CA LEU A 67 10.92 13.53 16.63
C LEU A 67 9.60 14.21 16.25
N VAL A 68 8.54 13.88 16.99
CA VAL A 68 7.35 14.75 17.15
C VAL A 68 7.77 16.04 17.84
#